data_AF-A0A968Z2K8-F1
#
_entry.id   AF-A0A968Z2K8-F1
#
_cell.length_a   1.000
_cell.length_b   1.000
_cell.length_c   1.000
_cell.angle_alpha   90.00
_cell.angle_beta   90.00
_cell.angle_gamma   90.00
#
_symmetry.space_group_name_H-M   'P 1'
#
loop_
_entity.id
_entity.type
_entity.pdbx_description
1 polymer ?
#
loop_
_entity_poly.entity_id
_entity_poly.type
_entity_poly.pdbx_seq_one_letter_code
_entity_poly.pdbx_strand_id
1 'polypeptide(L)'
;MARARQLAQEGSYQEAIATATQIGSNRALYDEAQSDISSWQGRVQGRQKLQQAYRAAETGTPAALAAAIALASEVPADSATRSDADLIINQWSWQILSLATAQASSNLPSAVEMARQVPPRTEAYNAAQLKIQEWQQQQPVLPDDLQ
;
A
#
# COMPACT_ATOMS: atom_id res chain seq x y z
N MET A 1 -26.83 -18.17 9.24
CA MET A 1 -26.37 -17.34 8.09
C MET A 1 -26.79 -15.87 8.27
N ALA A 2 -28.08 -15.52 8.28
CA ALA A 2 -28.55 -14.11 8.35
C ALA A 2 -27.80 -13.21 9.36
N ARG A 3 -27.62 -13.67 10.61
CA ARG A 3 -26.86 -12.95 11.63
C ARG A 3 -25.39 -12.68 11.25
N ALA A 4 -24.71 -13.65 10.65
CA ALA A 4 -23.32 -13.48 10.21
C ALA A 4 -23.20 -12.39 9.15
N ARG A 5 -24.13 -12.35 8.18
CA ARG A 5 -24.17 -11.29 7.16
C ARG A 5 -24.47 -9.93 7.75
N GLN A 6 -25.38 -9.84 8.71
CA GLN A 6 -25.66 -8.59 9.42
C GLN A 6 -24.39 -8.04 10.09
N LEU A 7 -23.66 -8.88 10.84
CA LEU A 7 -22.38 -8.51 11.45
C LEU A 7 -21.35 -8.03 10.40
N ALA A 8 -21.28 -8.69 9.25
CA ALA A 8 -20.38 -8.28 8.17
C ALA A 8 -20.78 -6.94 7.53
N GLN A 9 -22.08 -6.65 7.42
CA GLN A 9 -22.58 -5.35 6.94
C GLN A 9 -22.25 -4.22 7.92
N GLU A 10 -22.25 -4.52 9.21
CA GLU A 10 -21.81 -3.60 10.28
C GLU A 10 -20.27 -3.45 10.36
N GLY A 11 -19.53 -4.21 9.55
CA GLY A 11 -18.06 -4.19 9.52
C GLY A 11 -17.38 -5.10 10.55
N SER A 12 -18.16 -5.82 11.37
CA SER A 12 -17.72 -6.80 12.37
C SER A 12 -17.35 -8.14 11.73
N TYR A 13 -16.42 -8.12 10.78
CA TYR A 13 -16.04 -9.30 9.99
C TYR A 13 -15.52 -10.47 10.84
N GLN A 14 -14.80 -10.20 11.93
CA GLN A 14 -14.32 -11.26 12.83
C GLN A 14 -15.48 -12.02 13.50
N GLU A 15 -16.49 -11.31 13.97
CA GLU A 15 -17.69 -11.89 14.58
C GLU A 15 -18.58 -12.57 13.52
N ALA A 16 -18.64 -12.01 12.32
CA ALA A 16 -19.33 -12.62 11.18
C ALA A 16 -18.71 -13.98 10.82
N ILE A 17 -17.38 -14.06 10.72
CA ILE A 17 -16.63 -15.31 10.48
C ILE A 17 -16.91 -16.31 11.61
N ALA A 18 -16.79 -15.88 12.88
CA ALA A 18 -17.07 -16.74 14.03
C ALA A 18 -18.51 -17.30 14.00
N THR A 19 -19.48 -16.50 13.58
CA THR A 19 -20.89 -16.92 13.46
C THR A 19 -21.11 -17.85 12.27
N ALA A 20 -20.48 -17.61 11.12
CA ALA A 20 -20.64 -18.44 9.92
C ALA A 20 -19.91 -19.78 10.01
N THR A 21 -18.78 -19.86 10.70
CA THR A 21 -18.02 -21.11 10.92
C THR A 21 -18.81 -22.15 11.72
N GLN A 22 -19.82 -21.73 12.49
CA GLN A 22 -20.75 -22.65 13.19
C GLN A 22 -21.68 -23.41 12.24
N ILE A 23 -21.79 -23.00 10.97
CA ILE A 23 -22.57 -23.71 9.96
C ILE A 23 -21.76 -24.92 9.52
N GLY A 24 -22.16 -26.11 9.98
CA GLY A 24 -21.50 -27.37 9.63
C GLY A 24 -21.74 -27.80 8.18
N SER A 25 -20.85 -28.66 7.66
CA SER A 25 -20.83 -29.16 6.28
C SER A 25 -22.10 -29.88 5.83
N ASN A 26 -22.89 -30.43 6.75
CA ASN A 26 -24.14 -31.13 6.44
C ASN A 26 -25.35 -30.18 6.25
N ARG A 27 -25.15 -28.86 6.32
CA ARG A 27 -26.22 -27.85 6.15
C ARG A 27 -26.23 -27.34 4.72
N ALA A 28 -27.43 -27.10 4.18
CA ALA A 28 -27.61 -26.54 2.84
C ALA A 28 -26.92 -25.19 2.59
N LEU A 29 -26.66 -24.42 3.66
CA LEU A 29 -26.01 -23.10 3.58
C LEU A 29 -24.48 -23.16 3.75
N TYR A 30 -23.88 -24.36 3.79
CA TYR A 30 -22.46 -24.50 4.08
C TYR A 30 -21.57 -23.84 3.01
N ASP A 31 -21.81 -24.14 1.74
CA ASP A 31 -20.97 -23.62 0.64
C ASP A 31 -21.00 -22.09 0.58
N GLU A 32 -22.19 -21.51 0.75
CA GLU A 32 -22.39 -20.07 0.84
C GLU A 32 -21.66 -19.48 2.06
N ALA A 33 -21.71 -20.16 3.21
CA ALA A 33 -20.98 -19.73 4.40
C ALA A 33 -19.46 -19.75 4.19
N GLN A 34 -18.91 -20.76 3.52
CA GLN A 34 -17.48 -20.85 3.24
C GLN A 34 -17.01 -19.75 2.27
N SER A 35 -17.80 -19.47 1.23
CA SER A 35 -17.52 -18.37 0.30
C SER A 35 -17.49 -17.01 1.00
N ASP A 36 -18.49 -16.75 1.86
CA ASP A 36 -18.58 -15.51 2.63
C ASP A 36 -17.45 -15.40 3.66
N ILE A 37 -17.10 -16.49 4.35
CA ILE A 37 -15.95 -16.55 5.27
C ILE A 37 -14.65 -16.19 4.56
N SER A 38 -14.38 -16.80 3.40
CA SER A 38 -13.17 -16.51 2.60
C SER A 38 -13.09 -15.01 2.25
N SER A 39 -14.21 -14.45 1.79
CA SER A 39 -14.31 -13.03 1.46
C SER A 39 -14.06 -12.12 2.66
N TRP A 40 -14.62 -12.44 3.83
CA TRP A 40 -14.42 -11.66 5.05
C TRP A 40 -13.01 -11.79 5.61
N GLN A 41 -12.41 -12.98 5.53
CA GLN A 41 -11.01 -13.19 5.91
C GLN A 41 -10.08 -12.33 5.06
N GLY A 42 -10.29 -12.27 3.75
CA GLY A 42 -9.55 -11.37 2.86
C GLY A 42 -9.68 -9.89 3.26
N ARG A 43 -10.87 -9.45 3.66
CA ARG A 43 -11.09 -8.08 4.18
C ARG A 43 -10.34 -7.83 5.49
N VAL A 44 -10.37 -8.78 6.42
CA VAL A 44 -9.64 -8.65 7.70
C VAL A 44 -8.14 -8.56 7.46
N GLN A 45 -7.58 -9.45 6.63
CA GLN A 45 -6.16 -9.45 6.30
C GLN A 45 -5.74 -8.16 5.59
N GLY A 46 -6.53 -7.71 4.61
CA GLY A 46 -6.27 -6.45 3.91
C GLY A 46 -6.26 -5.25 4.85
N ARG A 47 -7.25 -5.13 5.74
CA ARG A 47 -7.28 -4.05 6.77
C ARG A 47 -6.08 -4.11 7.71
N GLN A 48 -5.64 -5.31 8.10
CA GLN A 48 -4.43 -5.47 8.92
C GLN A 48 -3.17 -5.01 8.17
N LYS A 49 -3.03 -5.34 6.89
CA LYS A 49 -1.92 -4.88 6.05
C LYS A 49 -1.91 -3.37 5.91
N LEU A 50 -3.05 -2.75 5.65
CA LEU A 50 -3.18 -1.29 5.60
C LEU A 50 -2.81 -0.65 6.94
N GLN A 51 -3.25 -1.22 8.06
CA GLN A 51 -2.88 -0.71 9.39
C GLN A 51 -1.35 -0.77 9.62
N GLN A 52 -0.70 -1.87 9.21
CA GLN A 52 0.75 -1.99 9.29
C GLN A 52 1.44 -0.96 8.40
N ALA A 53 0.93 -0.75 7.19
CA ALA A 53 1.42 0.25 6.26
C ALA A 53 1.32 1.67 6.86
N TYR A 54 0.18 2.03 7.45
CA TYR A 54 0.02 3.33 8.12
C TYR A 54 1.02 3.53 9.26
N ARG A 55 1.25 2.49 10.09
CA ARG A 55 2.26 2.55 11.16
C ARG A 55 3.66 2.76 10.61
N ALA A 56 4.00 2.07 9.53
CA ALA A 56 5.29 2.26 8.87
C ALA A 56 5.46 3.70 8.35
N ALA A 57 4.39 4.32 7.84
CA ALA A 57 4.40 5.69 7.34
C ALA A 57 4.45 6.78 8.42
N GLU A 58 4.32 6.46 9.72
CA GLU A 58 4.17 7.44 10.81
C GLU A 58 5.30 8.48 10.88
N THR A 59 6.54 8.10 10.57
CA THR A 59 7.67 9.03 10.61
C THR A 59 7.72 9.99 9.41
N GLY A 60 6.95 9.71 8.35
CA GLY A 60 6.87 10.53 7.15
C GLY A 60 8.15 10.67 6.33
N THR A 61 9.21 9.92 6.65
CA THR A 61 10.46 9.93 5.87
C THR A 61 10.28 9.19 4.55
N PRO A 62 11.06 9.49 3.49
CA PRO A 62 10.95 8.79 2.22
C PRO A 62 11.07 7.26 2.36
N ALA A 63 12.02 6.80 3.19
CA ALA A 63 12.23 5.38 3.45
C ALA A 63 11.04 4.73 4.17
N ALA A 64 10.46 5.43 5.15
CA ALA A 64 9.28 4.96 5.88
C ALA A 64 8.04 4.88 4.98
N LEU A 65 7.84 5.88 4.11
CA LEU A 65 6.77 5.90 3.13
C LEU A 65 6.96 4.78 2.10
N ALA A 66 8.18 4.53 1.62
CA ALA A 66 8.47 3.41 0.72
C ALA A 66 8.19 2.05 1.37
N ALA A 67 8.56 1.86 2.64
CA ALA A 67 8.23 0.66 3.40
C ALA A 67 6.70 0.50 3.57
N ALA A 68 5.99 1.59 3.84
CA ALA A 68 4.54 1.60 3.92
C ALA A 68 3.88 1.21 2.60
N ILE A 69 4.37 1.73 1.47
CA ILE A 69 3.89 1.36 0.13
C ILE A 69 4.12 -0.13 -0.14
N ALA A 70 5.27 -0.68 0.24
CA ALA A 70 5.55 -2.10 0.07
C ALA A 70 4.52 -2.96 0.83
N LEU A 71 4.22 -2.63 2.09
CA LEU A 71 3.20 -3.31 2.89
C LEU A 71 1.79 -3.19 2.30
N ALA A 72 1.41 -2.01 1.81
CA ALA A 72 0.12 -1.81 1.16
C ALA A 72 0.02 -2.58 -0.16
N SER A 73 1.12 -2.75 -0.88
CA SER A 73 1.18 -3.49 -2.15
C SER A 73 0.97 -5.00 -1.99
N GLU A 74 1.13 -5.53 -0.77
CA GLU A 74 0.82 -6.92 -0.43
C GLU A 74 -0.69 -7.20 -0.37
N VAL A 75 -1.55 -6.16 -0.39
CA VAL A 75 -2.99 -6.35 -0.48
C VAL A 75 -3.34 -6.95 -1.86
N PRO A 76 -3.96 -8.14 -1.90
CA PRO A 76 -4.27 -8.82 -3.15
C PRO A 76 -5.12 -7.96 -4.09
N ALA A 77 -4.88 -8.06 -5.40
CA ALA A 77 -5.57 -7.24 -6.40
C ALA A 77 -7.08 -7.50 -6.49
N ASP A 78 -7.51 -8.71 -6.13
CA ASP A 78 -8.90 -9.15 -6.06
C ASP A 78 -9.56 -8.87 -4.70
N SER A 79 -8.80 -8.38 -3.71
CA SER A 79 -9.34 -8.04 -2.40
C SER A 79 -10.25 -6.83 -2.46
N ALA A 80 -11.36 -6.86 -1.70
CA ALA A 80 -12.24 -5.70 -1.55
C ALA A 80 -11.59 -4.47 -0.89
N THR A 81 -10.40 -4.64 -0.29
CA THR A 81 -9.60 -3.54 0.30
C THR A 81 -8.53 -3.00 -0.63
N ARG A 82 -8.45 -3.54 -1.86
CA ARG A 82 -7.43 -3.17 -2.82
C ARG A 82 -7.49 -1.70 -3.23
N SER A 83 -8.69 -1.16 -3.43
CA SER A 83 -8.88 0.25 -3.78
C SER A 83 -8.30 1.20 -2.72
N ASP A 84 -8.46 0.84 -1.44
CA ASP A 84 -7.92 1.63 -0.33
C ASP A 84 -6.38 1.56 -0.31
N ALA A 85 -5.82 0.39 -0.62
CA ALA A 85 -4.38 0.19 -0.77
C ALA A 85 -3.82 1.05 -1.91
N ASP A 86 -4.43 0.99 -3.10
CA ASP A 86 -3.97 1.74 -4.27
C ASP A 86 -4.04 3.26 -4.03
N LEU A 87 -5.04 3.74 -3.29
CA LEU A 87 -5.15 5.15 -2.91
C LEU A 87 -3.95 5.60 -2.07
N ILE A 88 -3.63 4.87 -0.98
CA ILE A 88 -2.53 5.27 -0.09
C ILE A 88 -1.16 5.05 -0.73
N ILE A 89 -1.02 4.03 -1.57
CA ILE A 89 0.19 3.80 -2.37
C ILE A 89 0.49 5.03 -3.23
N ASN A 90 -0.52 5.55 -3.95
CA ASN A 90 -0.35 6.74 -4.78
C ASN A 90 -0.09 8.00 -3.93
N GLN A 91 -0.81 8.17 -2.82
CA GLN A 91 -0.61 9.31 -1.93
C GLN A 91 0.83 9.38 -1.38
N TRP A 92 1.34 8.27 -0.82
CA TRP A 92 2.70 8.23 -0.29
C TRP A 92 3.75 8.36 -1.38
N SER A 93 3.48 7.85 -2.58
CA SER A 93 4.37 8.02 -3.74
C SER A 93 4.53 9.50 -4.12
N TRP A 94 3.43 10.26 -4.11
CA TRP A 94 3.47 11.71 -4.29
C TRP A 94 4.19 12.42 -3.14
N GLN A 95 4.02 11.95 -1.90
CA GLN A 95 4.70 12.51 -0.74
C GLN A 95 6.22 12.31 -0.81
N ILE A 96 6.68 11.12 -1.20
CA ILE A 96 8.11 10.84 -1.46
C ILE A 96 8.66 11.83 -2.49
N LEU A 97 7.97 12.01 -3.62
CA LEU A 97 8.40 12.94 -4.66
C LEU A 97 8.42 14.40 -4.17
N SER A 98 7.46 14.81 -3.35
CA SER A 98 7.41 16.13 -2.75
C SER A 98 8.63 16.37 -1.83
N LEU A 99 8.95 15.40 -0.97
CA LEU A 99 10.12 15.47 -0.09
C LEU A 99 11.43 15.51 -0.89
N ALA A 100 11.54 14.68 -1.93
CA ALA A 100 12.68 14.69 -2.84
C ALA A 100 12.86 16.08 -3.49
N THR A 101 11.76 16.67 -3.98
CA THR A 101 11.78 17.98 -4.62
C THR A 101 12.19 19.09 -3.64
N ALA A 102 11.72 19.03 -2.39
CA ALA A 102 12.15 19.96 -1.35
C ALA A 102 13.65 19.84 -1.03
N GLN A 103 14.18 18.61 -1.04
CA GLN A 103 15.60 18.34 -0.78
C GLN A 103 16.51 18.80 -1.94
N ALA A 104 16.00 18.84 -3.17
CA ALA A 104 16.79 19.15 -4.37
C ALA A 104 17.47 20.53 -4.29
N SER A 105 16.84 21.50 -3.63
CA SER A 105 17.41 22.85 -3.42
C SER A 105 18.70 22.85 -2.59
N SER A 106 18.90 21.86 -1.73
CA SER A 106 20.04 21.78 -0.82
C SER A 106 20.99 20.64 -1.16
N ASN A 107 20.47 19.52 -1.65
CA ASN A 107 21.25 18.33 -1.97
C ASN A 107 20.58 17.54 -3.10
N LEU A 108 20.96 17.89 -4.34
CA LEU A 108 20.54 17.21 -5.57
C LEU A 108 20.80 15.69 -5.54
N PRO A 109 21.98 15.20 -5.15
CA PRO A 109 22.22 13.75 -5.04
C PRO A 109 21.22 13.04 -4.12
N SER A 110 20.97 13.59 -2.93
CA SER A 110 20.01 13.03 -1.97
C SER A 110 18.57 13.09 -2.51
N ALA A 111 18.20 14.15 -3.23
CA ALA A 111 16.88 14.27 -3.85
C ALA A 111 16.64 13.18 -4.91
N VAL A 112 17.64 12.89 -5.74
CA VAL A 112 17.59 11.79 -6.72
C VAL A 112 17.35 10.46 -6.02
N GLU A 113 18.12 10.18 -4.95
CA GLU A 113 17.96 8.93 -4.18
C GLU A 113 16.57 8.81 -3.53
N MET A 114 15.99 9.91 -3.05
CA MET A 114 14.62 9.91 -2.53
C MET A 114 13.58 9.67 -3.63
N ALA A 115 13.69 10.37 -4.77
CA ALA A 115 12.74 10.20 -5.88
C ALA A 115 12.79 8.80 -6.50
N ARG A 116 13.94 8.11 -6.44
CA ARG A 116 14.08 6.70 -6.86
C ARG A 116 13.25 5.73 -6.02
N GLN A 117 12.85 6.12 -4.79
CA GLN A 117 12.01 5.31 -3.92
C GLN A 117 10.54 5.33 -4.32
N VAL A 118 10.15 6.20 -5.26
CA VAL A 118 8.79 6.22 -5.83
C VAL A 118 8.57 4.93 -6.64
N PRO A 119 7.62 4.05 -6.25
CA PRO A 119 7.52 2.74 -6.87
C PRO A 119 6.99 2.79 -8.31
N PRO A 120 7.44 1.86 -9.18
CA PRO A 120 6.82 1.67 -10.50
C PRO A 120 5.33 1.31 -10.36
N ARG A 121 4.51 1.75 -11.33
CA ARG A 121 3.03 1.59 -11.34
C ARG A 121 2.26 2.49 -10.36
N THR A 122 2.88 3.58 -9.93
CA THR A 122 2.20 4.65 -9.20
C THR A 122 2.05 5.88 -10.10
N GLU A 123 1.06 6.71 -9.84
CA GLU A 123 0.83 7.94 -10.61
C GLU A 123 2.02 8.90 -10.53
N ALA A 124 2.70 8.93 -9.37
CA ALA A 124 3.87 9.76 -9.15
C ALA A 124 5.13 9.28 -9.88
N TYR A 125 5.17 8.02 -10.35
CA TYR A 125 6.39 7.43 -10.92
C TYR A 125 6.91 8.22 -12.12
N ASN A 126 6.04 8.55 -13.08
CA ASN A 126 6.45 9.28 -14.28
C ASN A 126 6.99 10.67 -13.92
N ALA A 127 6.34 11.36 -12.98
CA ALA A 127 6.80 12.65 -12.48
C ALA A 127 8.15 12.56 -11.76
N ALA A 128 8.34 11.49 -10.97
CA ALA A 128 9.60 11.23 -10.29
C ALA A 128 10.75 10.97 -11.29
N GLN A 129 10.51 10.16 -12.33
CA GLN A 129 11.52 9.90 -13.37
C GLN A 129 11.92 11.17 -14.12
N LEU A 130 10.96 12.04 -14.45
CA LEU A 130 11.25 13.34 -15.08
C LEU A 130 12.12 14.21 -14.17
N LYS A 131 11.81 14.29 -12.88
CA LYS A 131 12.62 15.05 -11.91
C LYS A 131 14.03 14.48 -11.76
N ILE A 132 14.16 13.16 -11.70
CA ILE A 132 15.48 12.50 -11.66
C ILE A 132 16.30 12.87 -12.89
N GLN A 133 15.72 12.82 -14.10
CA GLN A 133 16.41 13.18 -15.34
C GLN A 133 16.86 14.65 -15.34
N GLU A 134 15.96 15.55 -14.94
CA GLU A 134 16.25 16.99 -14.81
C GLU A 134 17.43 17.24 -13.86
N TRP A 135 17.41 16.61 -12.68
CA TRP A 135 18.45 16.77 -11.67
C TRP A 135 19.79 16.16 -12.09
N GLN A 136 19.78 15.04 -12.80
CA GLN A 136 21.00 14.41 -13.31
C GLN A 136 21.72 15.28 -14.35
N GLN A 137 21.00 16.07 -15.13
CA GLN A 137 21.61 17.01 -16.10
C GLN A 137 22.24 18.24 -15.42
N GLN A 138 21.75 18.60 -14.24
CA GLN A 138 22.24 19.75 -13.47
C GLN A 138 23.43 19.38 -12.57
N GLN A 139 23.62 18.10 -12.30
CA GLN A 139 24.85 17.63 -11.70
C GLN A 139 25.95 17.68 -12.77
N PRO A 140 27.05 18.45 -12.58
CA PRO A 140 28.22 18.21 -13.39
C PRO A 140 28.59 16.75 -13.21
N VAL A 141 28.66 16.01 -14.32
CA VAL A 141 29.21 14.65 -14.33
C VAL A 141 30.64 14.81 -13.85
N LEU A 142 30.89 14.62 -12.55
CA LEU A 142 32.24 14.43 -12.08
C LEU A 142 32.68 13.15 -12.79
N PRO A 143 33.74 13.19 -13.63
CA PRO A 143 34.24 11.96 -14.22
C PRO A 143 34.47 10.99 -13.07
N ASP A 144 33.86 9.81 -13.17
CA ASP A 144 34.14 8.70 -12.26
C ASP A 144 35.66 8.68 -12.03
N ASP A 145 36.08 8.85 -10.77
CA ASP A 145 37.46 8.64 -10.40
C ASP A 145 37.81 7.20 -10.82
N LEU A 146 38.52 7.11 -11.94
CA LEU A 146 39.22 5.93 -12.39
C LEU A 146 40.22 5.56 -11.28
N GLN A 147 39.86 4.60 -10.43
CA GLN A 147 40.80 3.84 -9.62
C GLN A 147 40.45 2.36 -9.62
#